data_AF-A0A353Y1S0-F1
#
_entry.id   AF-A0A353Y1S0-F1
#
_cell.length_a   1.000
_cell.length_b   1.000
_cell.length_c   1.000
_cell.angle_alpha   90.00
_cell.angle_beta   90.00
_cell.angle_gamma   90.00
#
_symmetry.space_group_name_H-M   'P 1'
#
loop_
_entity.id
_entity.type
_entity.pdbx_description
1 polymer ?
#
loop_
_entity_poly.entity_id
_entity_poly.type
_entity_poly.pdbx_seq_one_letter_code
_entity_poly.pdbx_strand_id
1 'polypeptide(L)'
;MITSAQYFGPYAEHPDATAERRYHATALLDVVNDLLEVAKADGCEFPENPSTKSVIAGSRNGGCRPQDSRVGAGNSKHKEGRAVDIYDPRRQFASWCMAHPEELKKRGIHMEDPRWTPTWVHLQDVPPGSGKLVYIPSTAPALAAAPSQWETLA
;
A
#
# COMPACT_ATOMS: atom_id res chain seq x y z
N MET A 1 -10.29 -1.78 -9.34
CA MET A 1 -9.48 -0.57 -9.57
C MET A 1 -9.87 0.49 -8.57
N ILE A 2 -8.89 1.15 -7.97
CA ILE A 2 -9.04 2.18 -6.94
C ILE A 2 -9.32 3.52 -7.62
N THR A 3 -10.39 4.18 -7.18
CA THR A 3 -10.73 5.53 -7.62
C THR A 3 -10.14 6.59 -6.70
N SER A 4 -9.99 7.83 -7.19
CA SER A 4 -9.59 8.96 -6.35
C SER A 4 -10.56 9.18 -5.17
N ALA A 5 -11.87 9.01 -5.40
CA ALA A 5 -12.88 9.09 -4.35
C ALA A 5 -12.66 8.05 -3.23
N GLN A 6 -12.33 6.81 -3.59
CA GLN A 6 -11.98 5.77 -2.60
C GLN A 6 -10.67 6.08 -1.87
N TYR A 7 -9.65 6.55 -2.60
CA TYR A 7 -8.34 6.88 -2.03
C TYR A 7 -8.38 8.00 -0.99
N PHE A 8 -9.07 9.10 -1.31
CA PHE A 8 -9.23 10.20 -0.36
C PHE A 8 -10.28 9.87 0.72
N GLY A 9 -11.31 9.11 0.36
CA GLY A 9 -12.35 8.65 1.27
C GLY A 9 -12.92 9.80 2.10
N PRO A 10 -12.90 9.71 3.45
CA PRO A 10 -13.44 10.76 4.32
C PRO A 10 -12.66 12.09 4.27
N TYR A 11 -11.48 12.10 3.64
CA TYR A 11 -10.61 13.28 3.57
C TYR A 11 -10.66 13.98 2.21
N ALA A 12 -11.61 13.61 1.34
CA ALA A 12 -11.77 14.22 0.02
C ALA A 12 -11.93 15.74 0.06
N GLU A 13 -12.60 16.28 1.07
CA GLU A 13 -12.81 17.73 1.24
C GLU A 13 -11.91 18.36 2.32
N HIS A 14 -10.92 17.60 2.84
CA HIS A 14 -10.04 18.10 3.88
C HIS A 14 -9.05 19.13 3.29
N PRO A 15 -8.66 20.21 4.01
CA PRO A 15 -7.67 21.18 3.54
C PRO A 15 -6.32 20.56 3.15
N ASP A 16 -5.98 19.43 3.79
CA ASP A 16 -4.79 18.65 3.43
C ASP A 16 -4.91 17.85 2.13
N ALA A 17 -6.08 17.74 1.50
CA ALA A 17 -6.21 17.19 0.16
C ALA A 17 -5.88 18.27 -0.89
N THR A 18 -4.66 18.81 -0.80
CA THR A 18 -4.13 19.88 -1.67
C THR A 18 -4.04 19.41 -3.12
N ALA A 19 -3.95 20.36 -4.06
CA ALA A 19 -3.76 20.05 -5.48
C ALA A 19 -2.51 19.18 -5.72
N GLU A 20 -1.41 19.46 -4.99
CA GLU A 20 -0.17 18.68 -5.05
C GLU A 20 -0.39 17.23 -4.59
N ARG A 21 -1.05 17.00 -3.45
CA ARG A 21 -1.30 15.64 -2.95
C ARG A 21 -2.30 14.88 -3.82
N ARG A 22 -3.23 15.58 -4.49
CA ARG A 22 -4.10 14.99 -5.52
C ARG A 22 -3.31 14.58 -6.75
N TYR A 23 -2.37 15.40 -7.20
CA TYR A 23 -1.47 15.05 -8.30
C TYR A 23 -0.62 13.81 -7.95
N HIS A 24 -0.05 13.76 -6.75
CA HIS A 24 0.69 12.60 -6.26
C HIS A 24 -0.20 11.36 -6.21
N ALA A 25 -1.40 11.48 -5.66
CA ALA A 25 -2.35 10.38 -5.56
C ALA A 25 -2.72 9.85 -6.95
N THR A 26 -2.99 10.71 -7.94
CA THR A 26 -3.29 10.25 -9.31
C THR A 26 -2.14 9.44 -9.87
N ALA A 27 -0.90 9.95 -9.79
CA ALA A 27 0.28 9.25 -10.32
C ALA A 27 0.52 7.89 -9.61
N LEU A 28 0.39 7.87 -8.28
CA LEU A 28 0.47 6.62 -7.50
C LEU A 28 -0.62 5.64 -7.94
N LEU A 29 -1.87 6.10 -8.03
CA LEU A 29 -3.01 5.25 -8.33
C LEU A 29 -2.92 4.66 -9.72
N ASP A 30 -2.44 5.39 -10.74
CA ASP A 30 -2.25 4.85 -12.09
C ASP A 30 -1.35 3.61 -12.07
N VAL A 31 -0.23 3.71 -11.36
CA VAL A 31 0.76 2.63 -11.27
C VAL A 31 0.30 1.47 -10.38
N VAL A 32 -0.30 1.78 -9.23
CA VAL A 32 -0.83 0.75 -8.32
C VAL A 32 -1.97 -0.01 -9.00
N ASN A 33 -2.86 0.70 -9.68
CA ASN A 33 -3.97 0.08 -10.38
C ASN A 33 -3.51 -0.88 -11.47
N ASP A 34 -2.52 -0.48 -12.29
CA ASP A 34 -1.90 -1.38 -13.28
C ASP A 34 -1.27 -2.62 -12.60
N LEU A 35 -0.60 -2.47 -11.46
CA LEU A 35 -0.07 -3.60 -10.69
C LEU A 35 -1.18 -4.55 -10.22
N LEU A 36 -2.29 -4.01 -9.70
CA LEU A 36 -3.43 -4.82 -9.24
C LEU A 36 -4.09 -5.58 -10.40
N GLU A 37 -4.15 -4.99 -11.60
CA GLU A 37 -4.68 -5.68 -12.78
C GLU A 37 -3.81 -6.85 -13.21
N VAL A 38 -2.49 -6.68 -13.23
CA VAL A 38 -1.56 -7.77 -13.54
C VAL A 38 -1.67 -8.88 -12.49
N ALA A 39 -1.62 -8.54 -11.20
CA ALA A 39 -1.78 -9.52 -10.13
C ALA A 39 -3.13 -10.25 -10.21
N LYS A 40 -4.21 -9.55 -10.57
CA LYS A 40 -5.53 -10.14 -10.78
C LYS A 40 -5.56 -11.08 -11.97
N ALA A 41 -4.86 -10.76 -13.07
CA ALA A 41 -4.73 -11.65 -14.23
C ALA A 41 -4.02 -12.96 -13.86
N ASP A 42 -3.11 -12.91 -12.89
CA ASP A 42 -2.43 -14.07 -12.31
C ASP A 42 -3.24 -14.80 -11.20
N GLY A 43 -4.50 -14.38 -11.00
CA GLY A 43 -5.43 -15.05 -10.08
C GLY A 43 -5.47 -14.49 -8.66
N CYS A 44 -4.86 -13.33 -8.38
CA CYS A 44 -5.07 -12.66 -7.10
C CYS A 44 -6.51 -12.14 -6.96
N GLU A 45 -7.10 -12.39 -5.79
CA GLU A 45 -8.39 -11.81 -5.39
C GLU A 45 -8.18 -10.56 -4.55
N PHE A 46 -8.96 -9.52 -4.84
CA PHE A 46 -8.96 -8.27 -4.08
C PHE A 46 -10.34 -8.06 -3.45
N PRO A 47 -10.62 -8.68 -2.28
CA PRO A 47 -11.89 -8.52 -1.62
C PRO A 47 -12.08 -7.06 -1.16
N GLU A 48 -13.34 -6.64 -1.06
CA GLU A 48 -13.65 -5.34 -0.47
C GLU A 48 -13.44 -5.36 1.05
N ASN A 49 -12.74 -4.36 1.55
CA ASN A 49 -12.65 -4.10 2.97
C ASN A 49 -14.03 -3.63 3.50
N PRO A 50 -14.59 -4.27 4.55
CA PRO A 50 -15.91 -3.91 5.07
C PRO A 50 -16.03 -2.48 5.58
N SER A 51 -14.94 -1.84 5.99
CA SER A 51 -14.91 -0.48 6.54
C SER A 51 -14.78 0.57 5.45
N THR A 52 -13.88 0.37 4.48
CA THR A 52 -13.63 1.36 3.41
C THR A 52 -14.52 1.16 2.18
N LYS A 53 -15.22 0.03 2.08
CA LYS A 53 -16.05 -0.36 0.91
C LYS A 53 -15.26 -0.33 -0.40
N SER A 54 -14.00 -0.73 -0.33
CA SER A 54 -13.07 -0.76 -1.46
C SER A 54 -11.93 -1.75 -1.17
N VAL A 55 -11.02 -1.91 -2.13
CA VAL A 55 -9.80 -2.71 -1.94
C VAL A 55 -8.75 -2.02 -1.05
N ILE A 56 -9.03 -0.82 -0.55
CA ILE A 56 -8.13 -0.09 0.38
C ILE A 56 -8.32 -0.62 1.80
N ALA A 57 -7.22 -0.87 2.50
CA ALA A 57 -7.21 -1.37 3.88
C ALA A 57 -7.55 -0.27 4.91
N GLY A 58 -7.50 -0.68 6.19
CA GLY A 58 -7.68 0.21 7.33
C GLY A 58 -9.11 0.25 7.88
N SER A 59 -9.22 0.69 9.13
CA SER A 59 -10.51 0.84 9.83
C SER A 59 -11.24 2.15 9.47
N ARG A 60 -10.51 3.13 8.91
CA ARG A 60 -11.04 4.42 8.48
C ARG A 60 -10.65 4.73 7.04
N ASN A 61 -9.36 4.82 6.75
CA ASN A 61 -8.84 4.98 5.38
C ASN A 61 -7.36 4.57 5.31
N GLY A 62 -7.03 3.67 4.40
CA GLY A 62 -5.66 3.28 4.05
C GLY A 62 -5.09 4.04 2.85
N GLY A 63 -5.84 4.99 2.27
CA GLY A 63 -5.36 5.87 1.21
C GLY A 63 -4.70 7.14 1.78
N CYS A 64 -5.23 8.31 1.44
CA CYS A 64 -4.73 9.59 1.95
C CYS A 64 -4.93 9.74 3.46
N ARG A 65 -4.01 10.44 4.13
CA ARG A 65 -4.13 10.84 5.54
C ARG A 65 -3.87 12.34 5.71
N PRO A 66 -4.64 13.05 6.55
CA PRO A 66 -4.31 14.42 6.98
C PRO A 66 -2.96 14.51 7.70
N GLN A 67 -2.37 15.70 7.71
CA GLN A 67 -1.07 15.95 8.34
C GLN A 67 -1.11 15.75 9.85
N ASP A 68 -2.22 16.12 10.48
CA ASP A 68 -2.46 15.97 11.92
C ASP A 68 -2.85 14.54 12.34
N SER A 69 -2.99 13.62 11.38
CA SER A 69 -3.31 12.22 11.67
C SER A 69 -2.27 11.61 12.61
N ARG A 70 -2.77 11.01 13.70
CA ARG A 70 -1.99 10.28 14.71
C ARG A 70 -1.65 8.85 14.29
N VAL A 71 -2.11 8.42 13.11
CA VAL A 71 -1.89 7.06 12.59
C VAL A 71 -0.71 7.05 11.62
N GLY A 72 0.32 6.30 11.96
CA GLY A 72 1.56 6.18 11.20
C GLY A 72 2.62 7.21 11.60
N ALA A 73 3.78 7.16 10.95
CA ALA A 73 4.89 8.07 11.22
C ALA A 73 4.55 9.52 10.82
N GLY A 74 5.23 10.49 11.45
CA GLY A 74 5.07 11.92 11.15
C GLY A 74 5.25 12.24 9.66
N ASN A 75 6.26 11.64 9.03
CA ASN A 75 6.59 11.79 7.61
C ASN A 75 6.07 10.62 6.75
N SER A 76 4.91 10.05 7.12
CA SER A 76 4.30 8.95 6.36
C SER A 76 3.92 9.38 4.95
N LYS A 77 4.20 8.51 3.97
CA LYS A 77 3.89 8.77 2.55
C LYS A 77 2.40 8.84 2.23
N HIS A 78 1.53 8.30 3.08
CA HIS A 78 0.07 8.54 2.99
C HIS A 78 -0.30 10.01 3.15
N LYS A 79 0.48 10.77 3.94
CA LYS A 79 0.24 12.19 4.18
C LYS A 79 0.68 13.06 2.99
N GLU A 80 1.50 12.50 2.10
CA GLU A 80 2.00 13.15 0.89
C GLU A 80 1.23 12.74 -0.37
N GLY A 81 0.25 11.82 -0.26
CA GLY A 81 -0.45 11.25 -1.43
C GLY A 81 0.39 10.20 -2.19
N ARG A 82 1.43 9.65 -1.53
CA ARG A 82 2.50 8.83 -2.11
C ARG A 82 2.49 7.37 -1.62
N ALA A 83 1.45 6.99 -0.88
CA ALA A 83 1.27 5.61 -0.43
C ALA A 83 -0.20 5.19 -0.33
N VAL A 84 -0.42 3.88 -0.39
CA VAL A 84 -1.72 3.23 -0.22
C VAL A 84 -1.56 1.86 0.45
N ASP A 85 -2.48 1.53 1.34
CA ASP A 85 -2.57 0.20 1.95
C ASP A 85 -3.65 -0.61 1.20
N ILE A 86 -3.28 -1.72 0.57
CA ILE A 86 -4.19 -2.64 -0.12
C ILE A 86 -4.70 -3.68 0.86
N TYR A 87 -6.01 -3.90 0.92
CA TYR A 87 -6.61 -4.89 1.80
C TYR A 87 -6.27 -6.31 1.32
N ASP A 88 -5.57 -7.07 2.15
CA ASP A 88 -5.09 -8.41 1.81
C ASP A 88 -5.17 -9.35 3.02
N PRO A 89 -6.38 -9.68 3.50
CA PRO A 89 -6.55 -10.48 4.71
C PRO A 89 -6.06 -11.93 4.57
N ARG A 90 -5.86 -12.40 3.33
CA ARG A 90 -5.40 -13.76 3.02
C ARG A 90 -3.93 -13.81 2.59
N ARG A 91 -3.23 -12.68 2.57
CA ARG A 91 -1.83 -12.55 2.15
C ARG A 91 -1.58 -13.04 0.71
N GLN A 92 -2.62 -13.04 -0.13
CA GLN A 92 -2.52 -13.56 -1.50
C GLN A 92 -1.73 -12.58 -2.37
N PHE A 93 -2.05 -11.29 -2.27
CA PHE A 93 -1.35 -10.25 -3.00
C PHE A 93 0.07 -10.07 -2.48
N ALA A 94 0.27 -10.09 -1.16
CA ALA A 94 1.59 -10.09 -0.55
C ALA A 94 2.47 -11.24 -1.08
N SER A 95 1.93 -12.46 -1.13
CA SER A 95 2.66 -13.63 -1.65
C SER A 95 3.00 -13.46 -3.13
N TRP A 96 2.06 -12.95 -3.93
CA TRP A 96 2.29 -12.69 -5.35
C TRP A 96 3.37 -11.62 -5.57
N CYS A 97 3.36 -10.52 -4.81
CA CYS A 97 4.41 -9.49 -4.87
C CYS A 97 5.80 -10.02 -4.50
N MET A 98 5.88 -10.90 -3.50
CA MET A 98 7.14 -11.55 -3.12
C MET A 98 7.64 -12.50 -4.22
N ALA A 99 6.73 -13.19 -4.92
CA ALA A 99 7.08 -14.07 -6.04
C ALA A 99 7.45 -13.31 -7.34
N HIS A 100 6.98 -12.07 -7.49
CA HIS A 100 7.16 -11.24 -8.70
C HIS A 100 7.75 -9.84 -8.37
N PRO A 101 8.94 -9.76 -7.72
CA PRO A 101 9.53 -8.48 -7.34
C PRO A 101 9.86 -7.57 -8.54
N GLU A 102 10.03 -8.14 -9.73
CA GLU A 102 10.21 -7.42 -10.98
C GLU A 102 9.01 -6.55 -11.34
N GLU A 103 7.78 -6.97 -11.01
CA GLU A 103 6.56 -6.20 -11.28
C GLU A 103 6.49 -4.94 -10.41
N LEU A 104 6.99 -5.01 -9.17
CA LEU A 104 7.17 -3.84 -8.30
C LEU A 104 8.26 -2.91 -8.85
N LYS A 105 9.42 -3.47 -9.21
CA LYS A 105 10.57 -2.70 -9.70
C LYS A 105 10.28 -1.98 -11.01
N LYS A 106 9.62 -2.64 -11.96
CA LYS A 106 9.19 -2.08 -13.26
C LYS A 106 8.35 -0.81 -13.08
N ARG A 107 7.59 -0.76 -11.99
CA ARG A 107 6.66 0.32 -11.65
C ARG A 107 7.24 1.35 -10.69
N GLY A 108 8.46 1.14 -10.18
CA GLY A 108 9.03 2.00 -9.15
C GLY A 108 8.25 1.98 -7.83
N ILE A 109 7.51 0.90 -7.56
CA ILE A 109 6.74 0.74 -6.32
C ILE A 109 7.60 0.00 -5.29
N HIS A 110 7.62 0.53 -4.09
CA HIS A 110 8.24 -0.08 -2.91
C HIS A 110 7.15 -0.61 -1.97
N MET A 111 7.47 -1.69 -1.26
CA MET A 111 6.52 -2.40 -0.40
C MET A 111 7.09 -2.60 1.00
N GLU A 112 6.28 -2.46 2.05
CA GLU A 112 6.69 -2.92 3.38
C GLU A 112 6.77 -4.46 3.42
N ASP A 113 7.70 -5.00 4.19
CA ASP A 113 7.77 -6.44 4.45
C ASP A 113 6.42 -6.95 4.98
N PRO A 114 5.77 -7.94 4.32
CA PRO A 114 4.41 -8.34 4.68
C PRO A 114 4.29 -9.06 6.04
N ARG A 115 5.39 -9.20 6.79
CA ARG A 115 5.37 -9.57 8.21
C ARG A 115 4.97 -8.40 9.12
N TRP A 116 5.14 -7.15 8.70
CA TRP A 116 4.68 -5.94 9.41
C TRP A 116 3.28 -5.49 8.97
N THR A 117 2.78 -6.03 7.87
CA THR A 117 1.48 -5.71 7.29
C THR A 117 0.68 -7.01 7.07
N PRO A 118 0.27 -7.72 8.14
CA PRO A 118 -0.22 -9.10 8.03
C PRO A 118 -1.56 -9.25 7.30
N THR A 119 -2.35 -8.18 7.22
CA THR A 119 -3.69 -8.17 6.61
C THR A 119 -3.84 -7.09 5.53
N TRP A 120 -2.73 -6.44 5.14
CA TRP A 120 -2.69 -5.44 4.09
C TRP A 120 -1.33 -5.42 3.39
N VAL A 121 -1.25 -4.81 2.22
CA VAL A 121 0.03 -4.56 1.54
C VAL A 121 0.22 -3.06 1.45
N HIS A 122 1.24 -2.54 2.13
CA HIS A 122 1.63 -1.14 2.02
C HIS A 122 2.48 -0.93 0.76
N LEU A 123 2.06 -0.01 -0.10
CA LEU A 123 2.77 0.37 -1.32
C LEU A 123 3.06 1.87 -1.33
N GLN A 124 4.25 2.27 -1.80
CA GLN A 124 4.61 3.66 -2.04
C GLN A 124 5.42 3.84 -3.34
N ASP A 125 5.25 4.99 -4.00
CA ASP A 125 5.90 5.35 -5.29
C ASP A 125 7.25 6.08 -5.11
N VAL A 126 7.74 6.12 -3.87
CA VAL A 126 9.04 6.70 -3.50
C VAL A 126 9.88 5.67 -2.74
N PRO A 127 11.21 5.66 -2.88
CA PRO A 127 12.03 4.71 -2.16
C PRO A 127 12.01 4.96 -0.64
N PRO A 128 12.07 3.91 0.19
CA PRO A 128 12.34 4.08 1.62
C PRO A 128 13.77 4.61 1.81
N GLY A 129 14.08 5.11 3.00
CA GLY A 129 15.44 5.62 3.30
C GLY A 129 16.55 4.57 3.07
N SER A 130 16.23 3.27 3.14
CA SER A 130 17.15 2.17 2.83
C SER A 130 17.33 1.88 1.33
N GLY A 131 16.51 2.45 0.44
CA GLY A 131 16.51 2.16 -1.00
C GLY A 131 16.00 0.76 -1.41
N LYS A 132 15.76 -0.13 -0.44
CA LYS A 132 15.25 -1.50 -0.68
C LYS A 132 13.87 -1.49 -1.33
N LEU A 133 13.62 -2.47 -2.21
CA LEU A 133 12.32 -2.70 -2.84
C LEU A 133 11.26 -3.15 -1.81
N VAL A 134 11.61 -4.18 -1.03
CA VAL A 134 10.84 -4.63 0.13
C VAL A 134 11.59 -4.25 1.40
N TYR A 135 10.96 -3.53 2.32
CA TYR A 135 11.65 -2.91 3.46
C TYR A 135 10.95 -3.13 4.81
N ILE A 136 11.75 -3.17 5.87
CA ILE A 136 11.25 -3.24 7.24
C ILE A 136 10.88 -1.82 7.68
N PRO A 137 9.62 -1.55 8.08
CA PRO A 137 9.15 -0.18 8.31
C PRO A 137 9.54 0.40 9.69
N SER A 138 9.85 -0.46 10.66
CA SER A 138 10.25 -0.04 11.99
C SER A 138 11.10 -1.09 12.70
N THR A 139 11.74 -0.71 13.81
CA THR A 139 12.49 -1.63 14.68
C THR A 139 11.58 -2.50 15.57
N ALA A 140 10.26 -2.27 15.56
CA ALA A 140 9.33 -3.13 16.27
C ALA A 140 9.36 -4.55 15.68
N PRO A 141 9.13 -5.60 16.49
CA PRO A 141 9.03 -6.96 15.97
C PRO A 141 7.95 -7.09 14.89
N ALA A 142 8.15 -8.06 13.99
CA ALA A 142 7.14 -8.46 13.03
C ALA A 142 5.80 -8.80 13.72
N LEU A 143 4.69 -8.41 13.08
CA LEU A 143 3.34 -8.70 13.57
C LEU A 143 2.87 -10.12 13.21
N ALA A 144 3.51 -10.75 12.22
CA ALA A 144 3.26 -12.12 11.82
C ALA A 144 4.55 -12.83 11.37
N ALA A 145 4.54 -14.15 11.45
CA ALA A 145 5.61 -14.97 10.88
C ALA A 145 5.66 -14.83 9.34
N ALA A 146 6.86 -15.02 8.78
CA ALA A 146 6.98 -15.34 7.37
C ALA A 146 6.25 -16.67 7.12
N PRO A 147 5.38 -16.78 6.10
CA PRO A 147 5.11 -18.07 5.49
C PRO A 147 6.43 -18.70 5.06
N SER A 148 6.56 -20.01 5.22
CA SER A 148 7.76 -20.78 4.84
C SER A 148 8.18 -20.54 3.39
N GLN A 149 7.22 -20.20 2.53
CA GLN A 149 7.41 -19.90 1.12
C GLN A 149 8.20 -18.61 0.85
N TRP A 150 8.41 -17.73 1.85
CA TRP A 150 9.11 -16.45 1.67
C TRP A 150 10.55 -16.46 2.21
N GLU A 151 11.02 -17.56 2.80
CA GLU A 151 12.33 -17.65 3.44
C GLU A 151 13.51 -17.68 2.45
N THR A 152 13.25 -17.80 1.14
CA THR A 152 14.27 -18.03 0.10
C THR A 152 14.60 -16.81 -0.78
N LEU A 153 14.03 -15.64 -0.50
CA LEU A 153 14.20 -14.43 -1.34
C LEU A 153 15.16 -13.38 -0.76
N ALA A 154 16.07 -13.80 0.13
CA ALA A 154 17.07 -12.93 0.77
C ALA A 154 18.42 -12.94 0.02
#